data_AF-A0A7S3BR53-F1
#
_entry.id   AF-A0A7S3BR53-F1
#
_cell.length_a   1.000
_cell.length_b   1.000
_cell.length_c   1.000
_cell.angle_alpha   90.00
_cell.angle_beta   90.00
_cell.angle_gamma   90.00
#
_symmetry.space_group_name_H-M   'P 1'
#
loop_
_entity.id
_entity.type
_entity.pdbx_description
1 polymer ?
#
loop_
_entity_poly.entity_id
_entity_poly.type
_entity_poly.pdbx_seq_one_letter_code
_entity_poly.pdbx_strand_id
1 'polypeptide(L)'
;VSLRGLSSGMPDAKQTTTLDILKDASLSGQRVHFVLETDRMSYAATHMITNRVGSVMVKDANDRVVGFLTQRDILRCIVHKGRPVPGTAEPMGWNVMVGSVMAQAKDLVYLSPEDTLEDARALVSVSGKRHIPVLSGSTVLGVISPKDIARALHHASAEAQEQSAKTTYVSTVMGRRGIPLGTRLQTSGDQLYQNFALRSAVCSLSHPHKASAGEDAFLLGPHMVGVADGVGSWWEGGIDPAVYARSLMHASLLQCAKHHTDQQFAQRLPSKVLDEAWSMLRRQRVIGSSTACLVALDPFKAELMAANVGDSGFLLLRRHRAKEVGEMMGSLDAYPSDAKRCGQFHVAFRSPQQLRGFNAPFQLGRAPDSPEHGPDNRFETPQDAALVRVPVRGGDVVVLATDGLFDNMPEQEVLEIVEESEGVDEDTLARNLAHRAQELSLDKSIDSPFALLAKDNDICWGGGRPDD
;
A
#
# COMPACT_ATOMS: atom_id res chain seq x y z
N VAL A 1 -10.65 -7.03 10.70
CA VAL A 1 -9.84 -7.00 11.94
C VAL A 1 -10.01 -5.66 12.65
N SER A 2 -10.17 -5.58 13.97
CA SER A 2 -10.23 -4.30 14.72
C SER A 2 -9.14 -4.21 15.81
N LEU A 3 -8.48 -3.05 15.94
CA LEU A 3 -7.53 -2.75 17.03
C LEU A 3 -8.24 -2.02 18.19
N ARG A 4 -7.96 -2.33 19.47
CA ARG A 4 -8.46 -1.53 20.63
C ARG A 4 -7.30 -1.06 21.51
N GLY A 5 -7.29 0.24 21.84
CA GLY A 5 -6.38 0.80 22.84
C GLY A 5 -7.03 0.84 24.23
N LEU A 6 -6.27 0.47 25.27
CA LEU A 6 -6.67 0.69 26.67
C LEU A 6 -6.14 2.05 27.12
N SER A 7 -7.04 2.93 27.57
CA SER A 7 -6.74 4.32 27.93
C SER A 7 -6.22 4.46 29.36
N SER A 8 -5.09 5.15 29.54
CA SER A 8 -4.84 6.06 30.66
C SER A 8 -3.81 7.10 30.24
N GLY A 9 -4.18 8.38 30.27
CA GLY A 9 -3.36 9.48 29.77
C GLY A 9 -2.23 9.91 30.69
N MET A 10 -1.14 10.41 30.09
CA MET A 10 -0.13 11.39 30.55
C MET A 10 0.91 11.58 29.42
N PRO A 11 1.71 12.67 29.40
CA PRO A 11 1.96 13.49 28.20
C PRO A 11 3.00 12.92 27.23
N ASP A 12 2.76 13.14 25.93
CA ASP A 12 3.61 12.72 24.81
C ASP A 12 5.04 13.26 24.91
N ALA A 13 6.02 12.37 24.76
CA ALA A 13 7.37 12.76 24.36
C ALA A 13 7.27 13.43 22.98
N LYS A 14 7.81 14.64 22.85
CA LYS A 14 7.66 15.48 21.65
C LYS A 14 8.36 14.83 20.46
N GLN A 15 7.61 14.11 19.62
CA GLN A 15 8.12 13.50 18.39
C GLN A 15 8.42 14.58 17.35
N THR A 16 9.50 14.41 16.59
CA THR A 16 9.87 15.30 15.49
C THR A 16 8.83 15.19 14.37
N THR A 17 8.15 16.29 14.09
CA THR A 17 7.12 16.35 13.04
C THR A 17 7.70 16.79 11.70
N THR A 18 6.99 16.57 10.60
CA THR A 18 7.33 17.09 9.28
C THR A 18 7.40 18.61 9.26
N LEU A 19 6.60 19.31 10.08
CA LEU A 19 6.72 20.74 10.28
C LEU A 19 8.06 21.11 10.94
N ASP A 20 8.56 20.32 11.87
CA ASP A 20 9.87 20.53 12.48
C ASP A 20 11.00 20.26 11.47
N ILE A 21 10.86 19.21 10.65
CA ILE A 21 11.77 18.94 9.52
C ILE A 21 11.78 20.11 8.54
N LEU A 22 10.61 20.66 8.21
CA LEU A 22 10.49 21.82 7.33
C LEU A 22 11.07 23.08 7.95
N LYS A 23 10.89 23.32 9.24
CA LYS A 23 11.48 24.48 9.93
C LYS A 23 13.00 24.39 9.93
N ASP A 24 13.55 23.22 10.20
CA ASP A 24 15.00 22.97 10.13
C ASP A 24 15.54 23.08 8.68
N ALA A 25 14.76 22.62 7.69
CA ALA A 25 15.07 22.82 6.28
C ALA A 25 14.93 24.29 5.83
N SER A 26 14.01 25.06 6.42
CA SER A 26 13.76 26.47 6.10
C SER A 26 14.86 27.40 6.62
N LEU A 27 15.53 27.03 7.73
CA LEU A 27 16.76 27.67 8.19
C LEU A 27 17.91 27.51 7.18
N SER A 28 17.84 26.52 6.29
CA SER A 28 18.72 26.31 5.13
C SER A 28 18.24 27.01 3.84
N GLY A 29 17.18 27.81 3.89
CA GLY A 29 16.75 28.69 2.79
C GLY A 29 15.85 28.08 1.72
N GLN A 30 15.26 26.91 1.93
CA GLN A 30 14.33 26.30 0.95
C GLN A 30 12.95 26.94 1.02
N ARG A 31 12.61 27.77 0.03
CA ARG A 31 11.25 28.23 -0.25
C ARG A 31 10.55 27.20 -1.16
N VAL A 32 9.22 27.10 -1.07
CA VAL A 32 8.45 26.33 -2.06
C VAL A 32 8.57 27.03 -3.42
N HIS A 33 8.96 26.30 -4.44
CA HIS A 33 9.14 26.80 -5.79
C HIS A 33 7.95 26.42 -6.66
N PHE A 34 7.40 27.40 -7.38
CA PHE A 34 6.24 27.25 -8.23
C PHE A 34 6.58 27.53 -9.70
N VAL A 35 5.89 26.85 -10.61
CA VAL A 35 5.82 27.13 -12.05
C VAL A 35 4.37 27.09 -12.50
N LEU A 36 4.02 27.73 -13.62
CA LEU A 36 2.66 27.67 -14.18
C LEU A 36 2.48 26.38 -14.99
N GLU A 37 1.26 25.85 -15.04
CA GLU A 37 0.94 24.71 -15.90
C GLU A 37 1.11 25.03 -17.40
N THR A 38 0.97 26.31 -17.75
CA THR A 38 1.19 26.86 -19.09
C THR A 38 2.66 27.14 -19.39
N ASP A 39 3.56 27.05 -18.41
CA ASP A 39 4.99 27.23 -18.65
C ASP A 39 5.54 26.11 -19.53
N ARG A 40 6.60 26.43 -20.26
CA ARG A 40 7.34 25.44 -21.05
C ARG A 40 8.24 24.61 -20.16
N MET A 41 8.47 23.36 -20.55
CA MET A 41 9.40 22.48 -19.85
C MET A 41 10.81 23.05 -19.75
N SER A 42 11.23 23.84 -20.75
CA SER A 42 12.50 24.58 -20.73
C SER A 42 12.64 25.57 -19.60
N TYR A 43 11.57 26.30 -19.32
CA TYR A 43 11.49 27.23 -18.22
C TYR A 43 11.54 26.48 -16.90
N ALA A 44 10.72 25.43 -16.73
CA ALA A 44 10.69 24.63 -15.51
C ALA A 44 12.06 23.97 -15.22
N ALA A 45 12.75 23.46 -16.24
CA ALA A 45 14.09 22.90 -16.10
C ALA A 45 15.12 23.96 -15.66
N THR A 46 15.13 25.12 -16.32
CA THR A 46 16.00 26.25 -15.94
C THR A 46 15.71 26.71 -14.51
N HIS A 47 14.43 26.81 -14.15
CA HIS A 47 13.99 27.20 -12.82
C HIS A 47 14.48 26.21 -11.74
N MET A 48 14.38 24.90 -12.00
CA MET A 48 14.92 23.88 -11.10
C MET A 48 16.45 23.98 -10.93
N ILE A 49 17.20 24.19 -12.02
CA ILE A 49 18.67 24.27 -11.99
C ILE A 49 19.13 25.53 -11.25
N THR A 50 18.60 26.70 -11.61
CA THR A 50 18.99 27.99 -11.03
C THR A 50 18.71 28.02 -9.53
N ASN A 51 17.57 27.48 -9.10
CA ASN A 51 17.20 27.42 -7.69
C ASN A 51 17.76 26.19 -6.96
N ARG A 52 18.52 25.31 -7.65
CA ARG A 52 19.10 24.07 -7.11
C ARG A 52 18.08 23.16 -6.43
N VAL A 53 16.89 23.03 -7.02
CA VAL A 53 15.80 22.17 -6.52
C VAL A 53 15.54 20.97 -7.43
N GLY A 54 15.14 19.85 -6.85
CA GLY A 54 14.83 18.61 -7.58
C GLY A 54 13.37 18.48 -8.03
N SER A 55 12.51 19.38 -7.57
CA SER A 55 11.07 19.39 -7.83
C SER A 55 10.47 20.78 -7.64
N VAL A 56 9.32 21.02 -8.28
CA VAL A 56 8.53 22.26 -8.15
C VAL A 56 7.04 21.94 -8.08
N MET A 57 6.27 22.79 -7.39
CA MET A 57 4.81 22.81 -7.48
C MET A 57 4.38 23.45 -8.78
N VAL A 58 3.29 22.95 -9.36
CA VAL A 58 2.68 23.52 -10.55
C VAL A 58 1.36 24.17 -10.16
N LYS A 59 1.16 25.42 -10.62
CA LYS A 59 -0.06 26.18 -10.37
C LYS A 59 -0.76 26.62 -11.65
N ASP A 60 -2.07 26.85 -11.57
CA ASP A 60 -2.85 27.45 -12.66
C ASP A 60 -2.73 28.99 -12.65
N ALA A 61 -3.46 29.64 -13.57
CA ALA A 61 -3.51 31.10 -13.65
C ALA A 61 -4.18 31.78 -12.44
N ASN A 62 -4.89 31.02 -11.59
CA ASN A 62 -5.59 31.49 -10.39
C ASN A 62 -4.82 31.16 -9.10
N ASP A 63 -3.51 30.87 -9.21
CA ASP A 63 -2.63 30.47 -8.11
C ASP A 63 -3.02 29.16 -7.39
N ARG A 64 -3.83 28.31 -8.02
CA ARG A 64 -4.21 27.01 -7.47
C ARG A 64 -3.17 25.96 -7.83
N VAL A 65 -2.75 25.13 -6.86
CA VAL A 65 -1.81 24.03 -7.13
C VAL A 65 -2.53 22.91 -7.89
N VAL A 66 -2.12 22.68 -9.13
CA VAL A 66 -2.72 21.70 -10.05
C VAL A 66 -1.84 20.47 -10.28
N GLY A 67 -0.58 20.52 -9.83
CA GLY A 67 0.28 19.35 -9.91
C GLY A 67 1.67 19.53 -9.34
N PHE A 68 2.50 18.53 -9.60
CA PHE A 68 3.87 18.45 -9.11
C PHE A 68 4.81 17.94 -10.19
N LEU A 69 5.96 18.57 -10.34
CA LEU A 69 6.91 18.26 -11.39
C LEU A 69 8.29 17.95 -10.79
N THR A 70 8.89 16.83 -11.20
CA THR A 70 10.24 16.42 -10.78
C THR A 70 11.22 16.37 -11.95
N GLN A 71 12.52 16.39 -11.65
CA GLN A 71 13.58 16.18 -12.66
C GLN A 71 13.40 14.90 -13.49
N ARG A 72 12.83 13.83 -12.90
CA ARG A 72 12.57 12.57 -13.62
C ARG A 72 11.49 12.76 -14.68
N ASP A 73 10.49 13.59 -14.42
CA ASP A 73 9.41 13.88 -15.37
C ASP A 73 9.95 14.70 -16.54
N ILE A 74 10.87 15.63 -16.27
CA ILE A 74 11.60 16.37 -17.33
C ILE A 74 12.39 15.40 -18.22
N LEU A 75 13.19 14.51 -17.63
CA LEU A 75 13.96 13.51 -18.37
C LEU A 75 13.06 12.57 -19.17
N ARG A 76 11.95 12.10 -18.57
CA ARG A 76 10.96 11.26 -19.26
C ARG A 76 10.37 12.00 -20.47
N CYS A 77 10.01 13.27 -20.32
CA CYS A 77 9.49 14.11 -21.40
C CYS A 77 10.48 14.20 -22.56
N ILE A 78 11.75 14.47 -22.27
CA ILE A 78 12.80 14.59 -23.31
C ILE A 78 12.96 13.26 -24.07
N VAL A 79 12.98 12.13 -23.36
CA VAL A 79 13.17 10.80 -23.98
C VAL A 79 11.95 10.36 -24.81
N HIS A 80 10.72 10.56 -24.31
CA HIS A 80 9.51 10.02 -24.94
C HIS A 80 8.89 10.96 -26.00
N LYS A 81 9.07 12.29 -25.86
CA LYS A 81 8.56 13.30 -26.81
C LYS A 81 9.67 13.86 -27.72
N GLY A 82 10.88 13.30 -27.69
CA GLY A 82 12.06 13.74 -28.43
C GLY A 82 12.29 13.06 -29.78
N ARG A 83 11.33 13.11 -30.72
CA ARG A 83 11.66 12.87 -32.14
C ARG A 83 12.29 14.15 -32.73
N PRO A 84 13.40 14.08 -33.48
CA PRO A 84 13.99 15.25 -34.12
C PRO A 84 13.06 15.79 -35.22
N VAL A 85 12.84 17.11 -35.22
CA VAL A 85 12.22 17.83 -36.35
C VAL A 85 13.34 18.22 -37.32
N PRO A 86 13.24 17.89 -38.61
CA PRO A 86 14.23 18.35 -39.58
C PRO A 86 14.29 19.88 -39.61
N GLY A 87 15.45 20.47 -39.29
CA GLY A 87 15.71 21.91 -39.45
C GLY A 87 15.67 22.79 -38.19
N THR A 88 15.50 22.24 -36.98
CA THR A 88 15.55 23.03 -35.73
C THR A 88 16.57 22.47 -34.73
N ALA A 89 17.31 23.35 -34.05
CA ALA A 89 18.35 22.98 -33.08
C ALA A 89 17.81 22.57 -31.69
N GLU A 90 16.51 22.73 -31.41
CA GLU A 90 15.91 22.46 -30.10
C GLU A 90 15.10 21.15 -30.08
N PRO A 91 15.25 20.27 -29.07
CA PRO A 91 14.42 19.07 -28.94
C PRO A 91 12.97 19.45 -28.58
N MET A 92 11.97 18.92 -29.28
CA MET A 92 10.53 19.26 -29.06
C MET A 92 10.08 19.14 -27.60
N GLY A 93 10.67 18.24 -26.81
CA GLY A 93 10.36 18.05 -25.39
C GLY A 93 10.55 19.31 -24.52
N TRP A 94 11.37 20.27 -24.96
CA TRP A 94 11.59 21.55 -24.25
C TRP A 94 10.41 22.54 -24.41
N ASN A 95 9.63 22.41 -25.47
CA ASN A 95 8.49 23.27 -25.78
C ASN A 95 7.14 22.68 -25.36
N VAL A 96 7.14 21.52 -24.70
CA VAL A 96 5.96 20.91 -24.10
C VAL A 96 5.53 21.72 -22.88
N MET A 97 4.22 21.86 -22.67
CA MET A 97 3.69 22.53 -21.48
C MET A 97 3.81 21.64 -20.24
N VAL A 98 4.15 22.25 -19.11
CA VAL A 98 4.31 21.56 -17.82
C VAL A 98 3.06 20.75 -17.44
N GLY A 99 1.86 21.32 -17.63
CA GLY A 99 0.59 20.66 -17.29
C GLY A 99 0.36 19.30 -17.97
N SER A 100 0.98 19.07 -19.13
CA SER A 100 0.86 17.82 -19.88
C SER A 100 1.85 16.72 -19.46
N VAL A 101 2.72 17.00 -18.49
CA VAL A 101 3.81 16.13 -18.04
C VAL A 101 3.80 15.95 -16.52
N MET A 102 3.38 16.97 -15.77
CA MET A 102 3.32 16.94 -14.31
C MET A 102 2.50 15.77 -13.77
N ALA A 103 2.82 15.32 -12.56
CA ALA A 103 1.90 14.52 -11.78
C ALA A 103 0.70 15.39 -11.39
N GLN A 104 -0.51 14.91 -11.70
CA GLN A 104 -1.74 15.63 -11.41
C GLN A 104 -1.97 15.69 -9.90
N ALA A 105 -2.63 16.76 -9.43
CA ALA A 105 -2.91 16.96 -8.01
C ALA A 105 -3.56 15.74 -7.33
N LYS A 106 -4.46 15.05 -8.04
CA LYS A 106 -5.15 13.82 -7.57
C LYS A 106 -4.24 12.62 -7.31
N ASP A 107 -3.07 12.59 -7.95
CA ASP A 107 -2.11 11.48 -7.86
C ASP A 107 -0.93 11.83 -6.93
N LEU A 108 -1.02 12.96 -6.22
CA LEU A 108 0.01 13.43 -5.31
C LEU A 108 -0.08 12.68 -3.98
N VAL A 109 1.09 12.20 -3.57
CA VAL A 109 1.29 11.66 -2.24
C VAL A 109 1.92 12.80 -1.43
N TYR A 110 1.33 13.12 -0.28
CA TYR A 110 1.73 14.26 0.53
C TYR A 110 1.81 13.92 2.02
N LEU A 111 2.44 14.81 2.79
CA LEU A 111 2.52 14.75 4.24
C LEU A 111 1.73 15.91 4.87
N SER A 112 1.11 15.68 6.03
CA SER A 112 0.59 16.72 6.92
C SER A 112 1.72 17.29 7.78
N PRO A 113 1.70 18.57 8.23
CA PRO A 113 2.68 19.13 9.17
C PRO A 113 2.83 18.38 10.49
N GLU A 114 1.81 17.62 10.89
CA GLU A 114 1.79 16.81 12.12
C GLU A 114 2.32 15.39 11.92
N ASP A 115 2.55 14.95 10.68
CA ASP A 115 3.13 13.64 10.40
C ASP A 115 4.52 13.54 11.03
N THR A 116 4.88 12.35 11.48
CA THR A 116 6.15 12.13 12.17
C THR A 116 7.31 11.97 11.18
N LEU A 117 8.54 12.08 11.67
CA LEU A 117 9.75 11.74 10.91
C LEU A 117 9.68 10.30 10.36
N GLU A 118 9.14 9.38 11.14
CA GLU A 118 8.90 7.99 10.76
C GLU A 118 7.88 7.87 9.62
N ASP A 119 6.78 8.63 9.67
CA ASP A 119 5.77 8.67 8.60
C ASP A 119 6.38 9.20 7.30
N ALA A 120 7.15 10.29 7.38
CA ALA A 120 7.87 10.85 6.24
C ALA A 120 8.85 9.82 5.62
N ARG A 121 9.58 9.08 6.47
CA ARG A 121 10.52 8.04 6.05
C ARG A 121 9.80 6.87 5.39
N ALA A 122 8.70 6.40 5.98
CA ALA A 122 7.89 5.32 5.44
C ALA A 122 7.31 5.71 4.08
N LEU A 123 6.75 6.92 3.96
CA LEU A 123 6.13 7.40 2.74
C LEU A 123 7.13 7.52 1.58
N VAL A 124 8.33 8.05 1.81
CA VAL A 124 9.40 8.11 0.79
C VAL A 124 9.86 6.72 0.38
N SER A 125 9.96 5.78 1.33
CA SER A 125 10.39 4.41 1.06
C SER A 125 9.36 3.62 0.27
N VAL A 126 8.07 3.74 0.60
CA VAL A 126 6.97 2.96 0.01
C VAL A 126 6.52 3.54 -1.32
N SER A 127 6.42 4.86 -1.43
CA SER A 127 5.98 5.51 -2.67
C SER A 127 7.05 5.48 -3.77
N GLY A 128 8.32 5.27 -3.41
CA GLY A 128 9.47 5.46 -4.30
C GLY A 128 9.66 6.90 -4.79
N LYS A 129 8.83 7.85 -4.30
CA LYS A 129 8.89 9.26 -4.65
C LYS A 129 9.89 9.94 -3.72
N ARG A 130 10.86 10.63 -4.32
CA ARG A 130 11.95 11.28 -3.57
C ARG A 130 11.59 12.67 -3.05
N HIS A 131 10.57 13.31 -3.57
CA HIS A 131 10.18 14.65 -3.15
C HIS A 131 8.71 14.60 -2.79
N ILE A 132 8.39 14.87 -1.52
CA ILE A 132 7.04 14.75 -0.99
C ILE A 132 6.57 16.13 -0.54
N PRO A 133 5.51 16.70 -1.12
CA PRO A 133 4.92 17.92 -0.60
C PRO A 133 4.39 17.75 0.82
N VAL A 134 4.49 18.80 1.63
CA VAL A 134 3.83 18.89 2.93
C VAL A 134 2.71 19.93 2.81
N LEU A 135 1.49 19.54 3.14
CA LEU A 135 0.29 20.38 3.05
C LEU A 135 -0.36 20.53 4.43
N SER A 136 -0.77 21.74 4.77
CA SER A 136 -1.67 22.03 5.89
C SER A 136 -3.01 22.49 5.31
N GLY A 137 -3.99 21.59 5.31
CA GLY A 137 -5.24 21.81 4.56
C GLY A 137 -4.95 22.09 3.09
N SER A 138 -5.36 23.27 2.60
CA SER A 138 -5.16 23.71 1.21
C SER A 138 -3.83 24.44 0.96
N THR A 139 -2.94 24.53 1.95
CA THR A 139 -1.70 25.31 1.84
C THR A 139 -0.48 24.39 1.73
N VAL A 140 0.31 24.54 0.67
CA VAL A 140 1.61 23.86 0.56
C VAL A 140 2.61 24.57 1.47
N LEU A 141 3.04 23.88 2.53
CA LEU A 141 4.03 24.40 3.47
C LEU A 141 5.47 24.20 3.00
N GLY A 142 5.72 23.13 2.26
CA GLY A 142 7.08 22.71 1.94
C GLY A 142 7.14 21.49 1.06
N VAL A 143 8.37 21.09 0.72
CA VAL A 143 8.66 19.79 0.11
C VAL A 143 9.78 19.14 0.90
N ILE A 144 9.55 17.93 1.37
CA ILE A 144 10.55 17.13 2.07
C ILE A 144 11.23 16.20 1.06
N SER A 145 12.56 16.22 1.06
CA SER A 145 13.40 15.30 0.30
C SER A 145 14.06 14.27 1.22
N PRO A 146 14.68 13.20 0.69
CA PRO A 146 15.31 12.18 1.51
C PRO A 146 16.55 12.77 2.24
N LYS A 147 17.11 13.86 1.72
CA LYS A 147 18.18 14.63 2.37
C LYS A 147 17.69 15.33 3.64
N ASP A 148 16.43 15.79 3.66
CA ASP A 148 15.86 16.50 4.81
C ASP A 148 15.49 15.51 5.92
N ILE A 149 14.95 14.35 5.53
CA ILE A 149 14.74 13.20 6.44
C ILE A 149 16.09 12.74 7.02
N ALA A 150 17.13 12.57 6.20
CA ALA A 150 18.45 12.17 6.68
C ALA A 150 19.08 13.19 7.66
N ARG A 151 18.85 14.48 7.43
CA ARG A 151 19.31 15.55 8.33
C ARG A 151 18.55 15.52 9.66
N ALA A 152 17.23 15.40 9.61
CA ALA A 152 16.39 15.29 10.79
C ALA A 152 16.72 14.04 11.63
N LEU A 153 17.00 12.90 10.99
CA LEU A 153 17.50 11.70 11.66
C LEU A 153 18.84 11.95 12.35
N HIS A 154 19.79 12.60 11.67
CA HIS A 154 21.09 12.94 12.25
C HIS A 154 20.97 13.85 13.47
N HIS A 155 20.07 14.84 13.43
CA HIS A 155 19.80 15.71 14.58
C HIS A 155 19.09 14.97 15.73
N ALA A 156 18.20 14.03 15.42
CA ALA A 156 17.55 13.18 16.42
C ALA A 156 18.53 12.16 17.07
N SER A 157 19.57 11.73 16.35
CA SER A 157 20.58 10.79 16.83
C SER A 157 21.83 11.45 17.43
N ALA A 158 21.83 12.76 17.65
CA ALA A 158 22.97 13.52 18.18
C ALA A 158 23.23 13.31 19.70
N GLU A 159 23.11 12.08 20.18
CA GLU A 159 23.85 11.56 21.34
C GLU A 159 24.83 10.42 20.96
N ALA A 160 24.94 10.00 19.69
CA ALA A 160 25.90 8.96 19.30
C ALA A 160 26.52 9.12 17.90
N GLN A 161 27.73 9.70 17.90
CA GLN A 161 28.87 9.50 16.99
C GLN A 161 28.86 10.04 15.54
N GLU A 162 30.10 10.33 15.12
CA GLU A 162 30.57 11.29 14.11
C GLU A 162 30.72 10.63 12.72
N GLN A 163 29.62 10.42 12.00
CA GLN A 163 29.67 9.89 10.62
C GLN A 163 28.78 10.66 9.64
N SER A 164 29.33 10.92 8.44
CA SER A 164 28.72 11.74 7.39
C SER A 164 27.31 11.26 7.00
N ALA A 165 26.36 12.21 6.92
CA ALA A 165 24.95 12.00 6.55
C ALA A 165 24.74 11.20 5.25
N LYS A 166 25.71 11.22 4.33
CA LYS A 166 25.68 10.45 3.09
C LYS A 166 25.88 8.93 3.34
N THR A 167 26.72 8.59 4.32
CA THR A 167 27.00 7.20 4.72
C THR A 167 25.82 6.62 5.51
N THR A 168 25.22 7.41 6.41
CA THR A 168 24.03 7.03 7.19
C THR A 168 22.80 6.81 6.31
N TYR A 169 22.62 7.62 5.27
CA TYR A 169 21.56 7.40 4.28
C TYR A 169 21.74 6.09 3.50
N VAL A 170 22.97 5.80 3.04
CA VAL A 170 23.27 4.57 2.29
C VAL A 170 23.14 3.32 3.16
N SER A 171 23.48 3.39 4.46
CA SER A 171 23.37 2.26 5.38
C SER A 171 21.95 2.02 5.90
N THR A 172 21.11 3.06 6.01
CA THR A 172 19.79 2.99 6.68
C THR A 172 18.62 2.91 5.70
N VAL A 173 18.75 3.47 4.49
CA VAL A 173 17.63 3.60 3.53
C VAL A 173 17.69 2.57 2.40
N MET A 174 18.87 2.03 2.08
CA MET A 174 19.02 0.97 1.07
C MET A 174 19.27 -0.35 1.79
N GLY A 175 18.19 -1.06 2.14
CA GLY A 175 18.28 -2.34 2.85
C GLY A 175 19.22 -3.32 2.15
N ARG A 176 20.36 -3.64 2.78
CA ARG A 176 21.01 -4.93 2.50
C ARG A 176 20.22 -6.02 3.19
N ARG A 177 19.92 -7.09 2.45
CA ARG A 177 19.44 -8.37 2.99
C ARG A 177 20.42 -8.87 4.06
N GLY A 178 19.89 -9.29 5.21
CA GLY A 178 20.61 -10.02 6.26
C GLY A 178 20.72 -9.29 7.60
N ILE A 179 20.70 -10.04 8.70
CA ILE A 179 21.00 -9.54 10.05
C ILE A 179 22.52 -9.41 10.19
N PRO A 180 23.07 -8.29 10.71
CA PRO A 180 24.51 -8.11 10.87
C PRO A 180 25.14 -9.13 11.82
N LEU A 181 26.26 -9.72 11.40
CA LEU A 181 27.13 -10.50 12.27
C LEU A 181 27.66 -9.59 13.41
N GLY A 182 27.41 -9.96 14.66
CA GLY A 182 27.83 -9.22 15.85
C GLY A 182 26.70 -8.55 16.65
N THR A 183 25.43 -8.74 16.26
CA THR A 183 24.29 -8.25 17.05
C THR A 183 24.30 -8.88 18.45
N ARG A 184 24.47 -8.08 19.50
CA ARG A 184 24.31 -8.51 20.90
C ARG A 184 23.02 -7.95 21.49
N LEU A 185 22.38 -8.77 22.32
CA LEU A 185 21.20 -8.42 23.11
C LEU A 185 21.52 -7.32 24.12
N GLN A 186 20.70 -6.27 24.14
CA GLN A 186 20.56 -5.42 25.32
C GLN A 186 19.33 -5.92 26.09
N THR A 187 19.58 -6.53 27.24
CA THR A 187 18.54 -6.88 28.21
C THR A 187 18.31 -5.73 29.18
N SER A 188 17.03 -5.53 29.49
CA SER A 188 16.40 -4.83 30.63
C SER A 188 16.45 -3.30 30.68
N GLY A 189 15.25 -2.72 30.66
CA GLY A 189 14.94 -1.34 31.02
C GLY A 189 13.58 -0.88 30.50
N ASP A 190 12.49 -1.50 30.98
CA ASP A 190 11.06 -1.19 30.79
C ASP A 190 10.71 0.04 29.92
N GLN A 191 10.49 -0.18 28.61
CA GLN A 191 9.58 0.67 27.84
C GLN A 191 8.22 -0.04 27.80
N LEU A 192 7.20 0.62 28.35
CA LEU A 192 5.81 0.18 28.29
C LEU A 192 5.36 0.08 26.83
N TYR A 193 5.43 -1.11 26.23
CA TYR A 193 4.90 -1.38 24.90
C TYR A 193 3.38 -1.20 24.90
N GLN A 194 2.85 -0.43 23.95
CA GLN A 194 1.41 -0.45 23.68
C GLN A 194 1.06 -1.81 23.09
N ASN A 195 0.46 -2.70 23.87
CA ASN A 195 0.07 -4.03 23.39
C ASN A 195 -1.10 -3.91 22.41
N PHE A 196 -0.80 -3.97 21.11
CA PHE A 196 -1.82 -4.15 20.08
C PHE A 196 -2.16 -5.63 19.90
N ALA A 197 -3.44 -5.93 19.72
CA ALA A 197 -3.94 -7.27 19.46
C ALA A 197 -4.82 -7.28 18.21
N LEU A 198 -4.68 -8.32 17.40
CA LEU A 198 -5.45 -8.54 16.19
C LEU A 198 -6.74 -9.30 16.57
N ARG A 199 -7.91 -8.65 16.51
CA ARG A 199 -9.20 -9.34 16.58
C ARG A 199 -9.67 -9.65 15.17
N SER A 200 -9.82 -10.93 14.86
CA SER A 200 -9.98 -11.40 13.48
C SER A 200 -11.17 -12.33 13.37
N ALA A 201 -11.92 -12.18 12.29
CA ALA A 201 -12.98 -13.08 11.88
C ALA A 201 -12.91 -13.24 10.35
N VAL A 202 -13.60 -14.25 9.83
CA VAL A 202 -13.54 -14.61 8.43
C VAL A 202 -14.91 -15.11 7.96
N CYS A 203 -15.26 -14.75 6.74
CA CYS A 203 -16.41 -15.28 6.01
C CYS A 203 -15.92 -15.65 4.61
N SER A 204 -16.35 -16.82 4.11
CA SER A 204 -16.05 -17.31 2.77
C SER A 204 -17.35 -17.83 2.17
N LEU A 205 -17.67 -17.37 0.96
CA LEU A 205 -18.93 -17.65 0.29
C LEU A 205 -18.64 -18.19 -1.10
N SER A 206 -18.68 -19.51 -1.26
CA SER A 206 -18.36 -20.15 -2.53
C SER A 206 -19.22 -19.61 -3.69
N HIS A 207 -18.60 -19.56 -4.86
CA HIS A 207 -19.23 -19.20 -6.12
C HIS A 207 -20.53 -20.00 -6.31
N PRO A 208 -21.68 -19.34 -6.57
CA PRO A 208 -23.01 -20.00 -6.51
C PRO A 208 -23.20 -21.21 -7.43
N HIS A 209 -22.44 -21.29 -8.53
CA HIS A 209 -22.50 -22.40 -9.48
C HIS A 209 -21.41 -23.46 -9.29
N LYS A 210 -20.48 -23.31 -8.34
CA LYS A 210 -19.49 -24.33 -8.01
C LYS A 210 -20.15 -25.30 -7.01
N ALA A 211 -20.15 -26.60 -7.32
CA ALA A 211 -20.77 -27.63 -6.46
C ALA A 211 -19.92 -27.95 -5.20
N SER A 212 -18.71 -27.39 -5.10
CA SER A 212 -17.74 -27.57 -4.03
C SER A 212 -17.62 -26.32 -3.16
N ALA A 213 -16.87 -26.42 -2.06
CA ALA A 213 -16.65 -25.35 -1.08
C ALA A 213 -15.70 -24.22 -1.56
N GLY A 214 -15.80 -23.82 -2.83
CA GLY A 214 -14.96 -22.79 -3.45
C GLY A 214 -13.49 -23.19 -3.60
N GLU A 215 -12.70 -22.28 -4.17
CA GLU A 215 -11.28 -22.43 -4.50
C GLU A 215 -10.40 -21.56 -3.61
N ASP A 216 -11.01 -20.58 -2.93
CA ASP A 216 -10.43 -19.76 -1.89
C ASP A 216 -10.09 -20.52 -0.61
N ALA A 217 -9.05 -20.05 0.06
CA ALA A 217 -8.61 -20.52 1.36
C ALA A 217 -8.15 -19.36 2.23
N PHE A 218 -8.21 -19.55 3.55
CA PHE A 218 -7.76 -18.56 4.50
C PHE A 218 -6.95 -19.16 5.65
N LEU A 219 -6.19 -18.30 6.31
CA LEU A 219 -5.45 -18.52 7.53
C LEU A 219 -6.02 -17.58 8.59
N LEU A 220 -6.46 -18.13 9.73
CA LEU A 220 -6.88 -17.34 10.89
C LEU A 220 -6.04 -17.76 12.11
N GLY A 221 -5.02 -16.97 12.42
CA GLY A 221 -4.15 -17.16 13.58
C GLY A 221 -4.17 -15.94 14.52
N PRO A 222 -3.68 -16.09 15.77
CA PRO A 222 -3.71 -15.02 16.78
C PRO A 222 -2.83 -13.81 16.43
N HIS A 223 -1.84 -14.00 15.55
CA HIS A 223 -0.87 -12.96 15.18
C HIS A 223 -0.72 -12.79 13.67
N MET A 224 -1.32 -13.68 12.88
CA MET A 224 -1.24 -13.66 11.42
C MET A 224 -2.57 -14.12 10.85
N VAL A 225 -3.02 -13.40 9.84
CA VAL A 225 -4.16 -13.77 9.00
C VAL A 225 -3.73 -13.82 7.56
N GLY A 226 -4.42 -14.59 6.74
CA GLY A 226 -4.05 -14.73 5.35
C GLY A 226 -5.21 -15.19 4.49
N VAL A 227 -5.13 -14.88 3.20
CA VAL A 227 -6.03 -15.39 2.17
C VAL A 227 -5.20 -15.87 0.98
N ALA A 228 -5.74 -16.84 0.25
CA ALA A 228 -5.21 -17.32 -1.01
C ALA A 228 -6.38 -17.72 -1.90
N ASP A 229 -6.38 -17.22 -3.13
CA ASP A 229 -7.33 -17.61 -4.17
C ASP A 229 -6.65 -18.61 -5.11
N GLY A 230 -7.27 -19.79 -5.25
CA GLY A 230 -6.83 -20.86 -6.12
C GLY A 230 -7.21 -20.60 -7.57
N VAL A 231 -6.22 -20.56 -8.47
CA VAL A 231 -6.44 -20.15 -9.86
C VAL A 231 -7.38 -21.12 -10.59
N GLY A 232 -8.59 -20.68 -10.90
CA GLY A 232 -9.65 -21.55 -11.42
C GLY A 232 -9.26 -22.37 -12.66
N SER A 233 -8.46 -21.84 -13.60
CA SER A 233 -8.13 -22.50 -14.88
C SER A 233 -7.55 -23.92 -14.76
N TRP A 234 -7.06 -24.34 -13.59
CA TRP A 234 -6.63 -25.72 -13.33
C TRP A 234 -7.73 -26.76 -13.52
N TRP A 235 -9.02 -26.40 -13.39
CA TRP A 235 -10.13 -27.32 -13.59
C TRP A 235 -10.13 -27.93 -15.00
N GLU A 236 -9.66 -27.20 -16.01
CA GLU A 236 -9.57 -27.66 -17.41
C GLU A 236 -8.61 -28.86 -17.54
N GLY A 237 -7.59 -28.91 -16.68
CA GLY A 237 -6.63 -30.01 -16.58
C GLY A 237 -7.04 -31.12 -15.62
N GLY A 238 -8.27 -31.09 -15.08
CA GLY A 238 -8.73 -32.04 -14.06
C GLY A 238 -8.03 -31.91 -12.70
N ILE A 239 -7.40 -30.76 -12.45
CA ILE A 239 -6.72 -30.45 -11.19
C ILE A 239 -7.64 -29.55 -10.37
N ASP A 240 -7.91 -29.92 -9.12
CA ASP A 240 -8.74 -29.12 -8.22
C ASP A 240 -7.95 -27.87 -7.75
N PRO A 241 -8.35 -26.66 -8.18
CA PRO A 241 -7.63 -25.41 -7.86
C PRO A 241 -7.63 -25.10 -6.36
N ALA A 242 -8.62 -25.61 -5.61
CA ALA A 242 -8.70 -25.38 -4.17
C ALA A 242 -7.59 -26.10 -3.39
N VAL A 243 -7.03 -27.18 -3.94
CA VAL A 243 -6.02 -28.00 -3.26
C VAL A 243 -4.76 -27.19 -2.96
N TYR A 244 -4.29 -26.37 -3.92
CA TYR A 244 -3.06 -25.60 -3.73
C TYR A 244 -3.27 -24.49 -2.70
N ALA A 245 -4.33 -23.68 -2.84
CA ALA A 245 -4.65 -22.58 -1.93
C ALA A 245 -4.84 -23.08 -0.48
N ARG A 246 -5.63 -24.14 -0.28
CA ARG A 246 -5.86 -24.74 1.05
C ARG A 246 -4.58 -25.32 1.64
N SER A 247 -3.78 -26.01 0.83
CA SER A 247 -2.49 -26.55 1.27
C SER A 247 -1.53 -25.44 1.69
N LEU A 248 -1.50 -24.33 0.94
CA LEU A 248 -0.63 -23.20 1.21
C LEU A 248 -1.02 -22.53 2.54
N MET A 249 -2.30 -22.19 2.74
CA MET A 249 -2.78 -21.59 3.99
C MET A 249 -2.61 -22.53 5.20
N HIS A 250 -2.85 -23.82 5.02
CA HIS A 250 -2.60 -24.82 6.06
C HIS A 250 -1.11 -24.91 6.42
N ALA A 251 -0.23 -24.96 5.42
CA ALA A 251 1.21 -24.97 5.64
C ALA A 251 1.67 -23.68 6.34
N SER A 252 1.15 -22.52 5.96
CA SER A 252 1.41 -21.24 6.63
C SER A 252 1.00 -21.28 8.10
N LEU A 253 -0.19 -21.82 8.43
CA LEU A 253 -0.64 -22.00 9.81
C LEU A 253 0.34 -22.86 10.62
N LEU A 254 0.80 -23.97 10.05
CA LEU A 254 1.76 -24.86 10.69
C LEU A 254 3.09 -24.15 10.96
N GLN A 255 3.56 -23.26 10.07
CA GLN A 255 4.78 -22.48 10.33
C GLN A 255 4.56 -21.45 11.44
N CYS A 256 3.41 -20.77 11.46
CA CYS A 256 3.06 -19.87 12.56
C CYS A 256 3.04 -20.61 13.91
N ALA A 257 2.53 -21.84 13.94
CA ALA A 257 2.48 -22.66 15.15
C ALA A 257 3.86 -23.15 15.62
N LYS A 258 4.89 -23.27 14.75
CA LYS A 258 6.22 -23.69 15.22
C LYS A 258 6.92 -22.65 16.10
N HIS A 259 6.46 -21.40 16.07
CA HIS A 259 7.16 -20.27 16.67
C HIS A 259 6.27 -19.55 17.69
N HIS A 260 6.12 -20.16 18.88
CA HIS A 260 5.21 -19.68 19.92
C HIS A 260 5.78 -18.61 20.87
N THR A 261 7.09 -18.33 20.86
CA THR A 261 7.71 -17.39 21.80
C THR A 261 8.01 -16.03 21.16
N ASP A 262 8.01 -14.97 21.98
CA ASP A 262 8.30 -13.60 21.53
C ASP A 262 9.72 -13.43 20.99
N GLN A 263 10.67 -14.23 21.47
CA GLN A 263 12.03 -14.30 20.94
C GLN A 263 12.12 -14.80 19.50
N GLN A 264 11.03 -15.37 18.96
CA GLN A 264 10.95 -15.91 17.60
C GLN A 264 10.07 -15.04 16.67
N PHE A 265 9.76 -13.80 17.04
CA PHE A 265 8.95 -12.90 16.19
C PHE A 265 9.51 -12.75 14.76
N ALA A 266 10.83 -12.71 14.59
CA ALA A 266 11.46 -12.66 13.26
C ALA A 266 11.19 -13.90 12.39
N GLN A 267 10.81 -15.04 12.99
CA GLN A 267 10.40 -16.26 12.28
C GLN A 267 8.89 -16.26 11.94
N ARG A 268 8.12 -15.34 12.53
CA ARG A 268 6.70 -15.13 12.24
C ARG A 268 6.46 -14.05 11.17
N LEU A 269 7.51 -13.58 10.50
CA LEU A 269 7.38 -12.63 9.40
C LEU A 269 6.55 -13.24 8.27
N PRO A 270 5.55 -12.52 7.71
CA PRO A 270 4.72 -13.03 6.61
C PRO A 270 5.53 -13.61 5.45
N SER A 271 6.62 -12.93 5.06
CA SER A 271 7.50 -13.39 3.98
C SER A 271 8.23 -14.69 4.29
N LYS A 272 8.59 -14.93 5.56
CA LYS A 272 9.24 -16.17 6.00
C LYS A 272 8.25 -17.33 6.05
N VAL A 273 7.07 -17.08 6.63
CA VAL A 273 5.99 -18.06 6.69
C VAL A 273 5.57 -18.48 5.27
N LEU A 274 5.45 -17.53 4.34
CA LEU A 274 5.12 -17.82 2.95
C LEU A 274 6.22 -18.65 2.26
N ASP A 275 7.49 -18.28 2.43
CA ASP A 275 8.64 -19.00 1.85
C ASP A 275 8.73 -20.46 2.33
N GLU A 276 8.52 -20.68 3.63
CA GLU A 276 8.56 -22.01 4.22
C GLU A 276 7.35 -22.87 3.88
N ALA A 277 6.15 -22.27 3.81
CA ALA A 277 4.93 -22.93 3.35
C ALA A 277 5.05 -23.36 1.89
N TRP A 278 5.45 -22.44 1.01
CA TRP A 278 5.72 -22.72 -0.40
C TRP A 278 6.78 -23.81 -0.60
N SER A 279 7.88 -23.74 0.17
CA SER A 279 8.92 -24.77 0.15
C SER A 279 8.41 -26.15 0.59
N MET A 280 7.45 -26.20 1.52
CA MET A 280 6.80 -27.44 1.93
C MET A 280 5.96 -28.03 0.79
N LEU A 281 5.12 -27.23 0.15
CA LEU A 281 4.29 -27.65 -0.99
C LEU A 281 5.16 -28.14 -2.15
N ARG A 282 6.28 -27.47 -2.43
CA ARG A 282 7.23 -27.91 -3.46
C ARG A 282 7.82 -29.28 -3.19
N ARG A 283 8.18 -29.58 -1.93
CA ARG A 283 8.67 -30.90 -1.50
C ARG A 283 7.58 -31.97 -1.59
N GLN A 284 6.35 -31.62 -1.22
CA GLN A 284 5.17 -32.50 -1.33
C GLN A 284 4.68 -32.65 -2.78
N ARG A 285 5.20 -31.83 -3.69
CA ARG A 285 4.85 -31.81 -5.12
C ARG A 285 3.35 -31.57 -5.36
N VAL A 286 2.74 -30.72 -4.52
CA VAL A 286 1.34 -30.29 -4.71
C VAL A 286 1.23 -29.54 -6.03
N ILE A 287 0.31 -29.97 -6.89
CA ILE A 287 0.07 -29.38 -8.21
C ILE A 287 -1.07 -28.37 -8.08
N GLY A 288 -0.96 -27.27 -8.82
CA GLY A 288 -1.90 -26.15 -8.81
C GLY A 288 -1.17 -24.83 -8.62
N SER A 289 -1.92 -23.74 -8.50
CA SER A 289 -1.40 -22.45 -8.13
C SER A 289 -2.44 -21.61 -7.41
N SER A 290 -1.97 -20.62 -6.67
CA SER A 290 -2.81 -19.65 -6.00
C SER A 290 -2.12 -18.29 -5.88
N THR A 291 -2.91 -17.24 -5.71
CA THR A 291 -2.45 -16.00 -5.10
C THR A 291 -2.20 -16.23 -3.60
N ALA A 292 -1.59 -15.26 -2.91
CA ALA A 292 -1.42 -15.33 -1.46
C ALA A 292 -1.18 -13.94 -0.85
N CYS A 293 -1.99 -13.56 0.13
CA CYS A 293 -1.76 -12.37 0.95
C CYS A 293 -1.71 -12.76 2.42
N LEU A 294 -0.54 -12.63 3.07
CA LEU A 294 -0.36 -12.86 4.50
C LEU A 294 -0.12 -11.54 5.22
N VAL A 295 -0.84 -11.30 6.32
CA VAL A 295 -0.77 -10.08 7.13
C VAL A 295 -0.52 -10.45 8.60
N ALA A 296 0.47 -9.82 9.23
CA ALA A 296 0.78 -9.97 10.65
C ALA A 296 0.92 -8.60 11.32
N LEU A 297 0.60 -8.54 12.60
CA LEU A 297 0.78 -7.34 13.43
C LEU A 297 2.05 -7.47 14.26
N ASP A 298 2.92 -6.47 14.22
CA ASP A 298 4.00 -6.30 15.20
C ASP A 298 3.41 -5.62 16.45
N PRO A 299 3.24 -6.35 17.56
CA PRO A 299 2.60 -5.81 18.76
C PRO A 299 3.49 -4.81 19.49
N PHE A 300 4.79 -4.78 19.21
CA PHE A 300 5.75 -3.91 19.88
C PHE A 300 5.99 -2.61 19.11
N LYS A 301 5.79 -2.62 17.79
CA LYS A 301 6.02 -1.47 16.91
C LYS A 301 4.76 -0.80 16.39
N ALA A 302 3.57 -1.34 16.67
CA ALA A 302 2.32 -0.86 16.12
C ALA A 302 2.36 -0.78 14.58
N GLU A 303 2.88 -1.84 13.95
CA GLU A 303 3.01 -1.93 12.48
C GLU A 303 2.33 -3.20 11.97
N LEU A 304 1.53 -3.08 10.91
CA LEU A 304 1.14 -4.22 10.09
C LEU A 304 2.26 -4.54 9.12
N MET A 305 2.57 -5.82 9.00
CA MET A 305 3.50 -6.38 8.05
C MET A 305 2.74 -7.30 7.11
N ALA A 306 3.01 -7.23 5.81
CA ALA A 306 2.39 -8.15 4.86
C ALA A 306 3.36 -8.66 3.80
N ALA A 307 3.04 -9.83 3.26
CA ALA A 307 3.64 -10.38 2.04
C ALA A 307 2.49 -10.75 1.11
N ASN A 308 2.44 -10.11 -0.05
CA ASN A 308 1.41 -10.33 -1.06
C ASN A 308 2.00 -10.88 -2.34
N VAL A 309 1.36 -11.87 -2.96
CA VAL A 309 1.63 -12.39 -4.30
C VAL A 309 0.29 -12.47 -5.03
N GLY A 310 0.13 -11.68 -6.09
CA GLY A 310 -1.11 -11.62 -6.88
C GLY A 310 -1.95 -10.38 -6.59
N ASP A 311 -3.26 -10.50 -6.79
CA ASP A 311 -4.27 -9.45 -6.70
C ASP A 311 -5.23 -9.58 -5.50
N SER A 312 -5.13 -10.68 -4.74
CA SER A 312 -5.49 -10.69 -3.32
C SER A 312 -4.84 -9.51 -2.59
N GLY A 313 -5.43 -9.04 -1.50
CA GLY A 313 -4.92 -7.84 -0.84
C GLY A 313 -5.67 -7.41 0.40
N PHE A 314 -5.29 -6.26 0.93
CA PHE A 314 -5.96 -5.66 2.06
C PHE A 314 -6.08 -4.14 1.97
N LEU A 315 -7.14 -3.63 2.62
CA LEU A 315 -7.34 -2.23 2.92
C LEU A 315 -7.14 -2.01 4.42
N LEU A 316 -6.44 -0.92 4.76
CA LEU A 316 -6.41 -0.37 6.11
C LEU A 316 -7.37 0.82 6.17
N LEU A 317 -8.44 0.68 6.93
CA LEU A 317 -9.46 1.70 7.12
C LEU A 317 -9.25 2.37 8.47
N ARG A 318 -9.27 3.70 8.48
CA ARG A 318 -8.97 4.49 9.66
C ARG A 318 -10.06 5.51 9.93
N ARG A 319 -10.47 5.60 11.18
CA ARG A 319 -11.45 6.58 11.63
C ARG A 319 -10.87 8.00 11.56
N HIS A 320 -11.69 8.95 11.10
CA HIS A 320 -11.41 10.37 11.20
C HIS A 320 -11.29 10.82 12.66
N ARG A 321 -10.36 11.74 12.96
CA ARG A 321 -10.28 12.31 14.31
C ARG A 321 -11.48 13.23 14.55
N ALA A 322 -11.98 13.30 15.79
CA ALA A 322 -13.13 14.14 16.15
C ALA A 322 -12.98 15.65 15.80
N LYS A 323 -11.75 16.15 15.60
CA LYS A 323 -11.51 17.52 15.08
C LYS A 323 -11.75 17.65 13.56
N GLU A 324 -11.55 16.59 12.79
CA GLU A 324 -11.76 16.57 11.33
C GLU A 324 -13.26 16.60 10.99
N VAL A 325 -14.11 15.93 11.79
CA VAL A 325 -15.57 15.92 11.60
C VAL A 325 -16.21 17.28 11.90
N GLY A 326 -15.66 18.05 12.86
CA GLY A 326 -16.11 19.40 13.17
C GLY A 326 -15.73 20.46 12.11
N GLU A 327 -14.68 20.19 11.32
CA GLU A 327 -14.24 21.06 10.22
C GLU A 327 -14.84 20.65 8.86
N MET A 328 -15.25 19.39 8.68
CA MET A 328 -15.99 18.92 7.50
C MET A 328 -17.38 19.54 7.31
N MET A 329 -17.93 20.20 8.34
CA MET A 329 -19.22 20.90 8.22
C MET A 329 -19.12 22.21 7.40
N GLY A 330 -17.95 22.55 6.86
CA GLY A 330 -17.77 23.69 5.97
C GLY A 330 -16.63 23.53 4.98
N SER A 331 -16.84 22.80 3.88
CA SER A 331 -16.04 22.97 2.65
C SER A 331 -16.80 22.50 1.40
N LEU A 332 -16.58 23.25 0.31
CA LEU A 332 -17.13 23.13 -1.06
C LEU A 332 -17.04 21.70 -1.59
N ASP A 333 -18.13 20.92 -1.60
CA ASP A 333 -18.98 20.72 -2.79
C ASP A 333 -20.45 20.41 -2.46
N ALA A 334 -20.94 20.76 -1.27
CA ALA A 334 -22.37 20.65 -1.00
C ALA A 334 -23.16 21.77 -1.70
N TYR A 335 -23.63 21.52 -2.92
CA TYR A 335 -24.97 22.02 -3.26
C TYR A 335 -25.94 21.44 -2.21
N PRO A 336 -26.88 22.23 -1.66
CA PRO A 336 -27.74 21.79 -0.54
C PRO A 336 -28.72 20.64 -0.85
N SER A 337 -28.54 19.91 -1.94
CA SER A 337 -29.38 18.77 -2.34
C SER A 337 -28.72 17.40 -2.16
N ASP A 338 -27.38 17.29 -2.08
CA ASP A 338 -26.67 15.99 -2.08
C ASP A 338 -25.59 15.87 -1.00
N ALA A 339 -25.90 16.34 0.22
CA ALA A 339 -25.12 16.00 1.41
C ALA A 339 -25.31 14.51 1.78
N LYS A 340 -24.79 13.60 0.95
CA LYS A 340 -24.49 12.23 1.41
C LYS A 340 -23.35 12.33 2.42
N ARG A 341 -23.61 11.84 3.63
CA ARG A 341 -22.73 11.88 4.81
C ARG A 341 -21.28 11.61 4.42
N CYS A 342 -20.36 12.53 4.75
CA CYS A 342 -18.95 12.17 4.79
C CYS A 342 -18.79 11.15 5.92
N GLY A 343 -18.32 9.96 5.56
CA GLY A 343 -18.23 8.82 6.45
C GLY A 343 -17.24 9.05 7.60
N GLN A 344 -17.36 8.26 8.66
CA GLN A 344 -16.44 8.27 9.79
C GLN A 344 -15.08 7.63 9.46
N PHE A 345 -14.95 6.84 8.40
CA PHE A 345 -13.72 6.15 8.01
C PHE A 345 -13.18 6.61 6.64
N HIS A 346 -11.86 6.50 6.46
CA HIS A 346 -11.19 6.60 5.16
C HIS A 346 -10.21 5.44 4.94
N VAL A 347 -9.86 5.18 3.67
CA VAL A 347 -8.81 4.23 3.30
C VAL A 347 -7.44 4.87 3.58
N ALA A 348 -6.77 4.45 4.66
CA ALA A 348 -5.44 4.91 5.02
C ALA A 348 -4.33 4.21 4.22
N PHE A 349 -4.58 2.98 3.77
CA PHE A 349 -3.66 2.24 2.92
C PHE A 349 -4.39 1.17 2.11
N ARG A 350 -3.91 0.96 0.87
CA ARG A 350 -4.32 -0.11 -0.03
C ARG A 350 -3.08 -0.90 -0.44
N SER A 351 -3.13 -2.23 -0.28
CA SER A 351 -2.03 -3.09 -0.74
C SER A 351 -1.87 -3.05 -2.26
N PRO A 352 -0.64 -3.07 -2.77
CA PRO A 352 -0.41 -3.18 -4.21
C PRO A 352 -0.83 -4.55 -4.74
N GLN A 353 -1.46 -4.56 -5.92
CA GLN A 353 -1.75 -5.77 -6.69
C GLN A 353 -0.61 -6.05 -7.67
N GLN A 354 -0.34 -7.34 -7.93
CA GLN A 354 0.70 -7.81 -8.82
C GLN A 354 0.11 -8.65 -9.94
N LEU A 355 0.18 -8.13 -11.16
CA LEU A 355 -0.38 -8.74 -12.36
C LEU A 355 0.69 -8.88 -13.45
N ARG A 356 0.65 -9.97 -14.22
CA ARG A 356 1.40 -10.13 -15.49
C ARG A 356 0.68 -9.47 -16.66
N GLY A 357 -0.65 -9.36 -16.57
CA GLY A 357 -1.55 -8.76 -17.55
C GLY A 357 -2.95 -8.63 -16.96
N PHE A 358 -3.90 -8.14 -17.75
CA PHE A 358 -5.29 -8.05 -17.32
C PHE A 358 -5.82 -9.43 -16.88
N ASN A 359 -6.38 -9.50 -15.67
CA ASN A 359 -6.89 -10.73 -15.06
C ASN A 359 -5.89 -11.91 -15.05
N ALA A 360 -4.60 -11.61 -14.94
CA ALA A 360 -3.54 -12.61 -14.89
C ALA A 360 -2.60 -12.32 -13.70
N PRO A 361 -2.99 -12.68 -12.48
CA PRO A 361 -2.21 -12.39 -11.28
C PRO A 361 -0.92 -13.16 -11.20
N PHE A 362 0.01 -12.59 -10.46
CA PHE A 362 1.16 -13.31 -9.93
C PHE A 362 0.65 -14.44 -9.04
N GLN A 363 1.24 -15.61 -9.16
CA GLN A 363 0.74 -16.83 -8.54
C GLN A 363 1.88 -17.74 -8.13
N LEU A 364 1.80 -18.27 -6.92
CA LEU A 364 2.67 -19.33 -6.43
C LEU A 364 2.11 -20.65 -6.91
N GLY A 365 2.93 -21.51 -7.49
CA GLY A 365 2.41 -22.74 -8.05
C GLY A 365 3.44 -23.80 -8.37
N ARG A 366 2.91 -24.91 -8.87
CA ARG A 366 3.65 -25.99 -9.49
C ARG A 366 2.73 -26.68 -10.49
N ALA A 367 3.25 -26.88 -11.69
CA ALA A 367 2.58 -27.68 -12.70
C ALA A 367 3.03 -29.16 -12.68
N PRO A 368 2.30 -30.05 -13.36
CA PRO A 368 2.75 -31.42 -13.60
C PRO A 368 4.12 -31.45 -14.28
N ASP A 369 4.94 -32.45 -13.94
CA ASP A 369 6.23 -32.65 -14.61
C ASP A 369 5.97 -32.98 -16.09
N SER A 370 6.59 -32.23 -17.00
CA SER A 370 6.60 -32.55 -18.43
C SER A 370 8.03 -32.81 -18.89
N PRO A 371 8.28 -33.89 -19.65
CA PRO A 371 9.60 -34.17 -20.22
C PRO A 371 10.06 -33.15 -21.27
N GLU A 372 9.18 -32.24 -21.73
CA GLU A 372 9.49 -31.30 -22.82
C GLU A 372 9.86 -29.89 -22.34
N HIS A 373 9.74 -29.61 -21.04
CA HIS A 373 9.87 -28.26 -20.50
C HIS A 373 11.10 -28.11 -19.60
N GLY A 374 11.86 -27.03 -19.82
CA GLY A 374 12.97 -26.60 -18.96
C GLY A 374 12.50 -26.12 -17.57
N PRO A 375 13.30 -25.34 -16.82
CA PRO A 375 12.89 -24.82 -15.52
C PRO A 375 11.52 -24.11 -15.60
N ASP A 376 10.63 -24.45 -14.66
CA ASP A 376 9.24 -23.99 -14.66
C ASP A 376 9.14 -22.51 -14.29
N ASN A 377 9.13 -21.64 -15.29
CA ASN A 377 9.02 -20.18 -15.16
C ASN A 377 7.57 -19.68 -15.20
N ARG A 378 6.57 -20.56 -15.08
CA ARG A 378 5.16 -20.18 -15.13
C ARG A 378 4.67 -19.49 -13.85
N PHE A 379 5.36 -19.71 -12.73
CA PHE A 379 4.94 -19.26 -11.41
C PHE A 379 5.98 -18.34 -10.78
N GLU A 380 5.49 -17.44 -9.94
CA GLU A 380 6.28 -16.62 -9.05
C GLU A 380 6.87 -17.43 -7.90
N THR A 381 7.81 -16.81 -7.21
CA THR A 381 8.36 -17.28 -5.96
C THR A 381 7.99 -16.34 -4.81
N PRO A 382 8.07 -16.81 -3.55
CA PRO A 382 7.91 -15.95 -2.38
C PRO A 382 8.88 -14.76 -2.35
N GLN A 383 9.98 -14.81 -3.10
CA GLN A 383 10.92 -13.69 -3.24
C GLN A 383 10.38 -12.54 -4.11
N ASP A 384 9.36 -12.80 -4.93
CA ASP A 384 8.68 -11.83 -5.79
C ASP A 384 7.52 -11.14 -5.08
N ALA A 385 7.22 -11.54 -3.84
CA ALA A 385 6.13 -10.98 -3.04
C ALA A 385 6.33 -9.48 -2.76
N ALA A 386 5.27 -8.70 -2.89
CA ALA A 386 5.22 -7.34 -2.40
C ALA A 386 5.26 -7.33 -0.87
N LEU A 387 6.36 -6.83 -0.31
CA LEU A 387 6.55 -6.72 1.13
C LEU A 387 6.10 -5.34 1.62
N VAL A 388 5.14 -5.33 2.55
CA VAL A 388 4.50 -4.11 3.04
C VAL A 388 4.72 -3.98 4.54
N ARG A 389 4.97 -2.74 5.00
CA ARG A 389 4.99 -2.36 6.42
C ARG A 389 4.21 -1.05 6.57
N VAL A 390 3.15 -1.03 7.36
CA VAL A 390 2.26 0.13 7.53
C VAL A 390 2.01 0.38 9.02
N PRO A 391 2.24 1.60 9.53
CA PRO A 391 1.88 1.96 10.90
C PRO A 391 0.38 1.89 11.15
N VAL A 392 -0.01 1.34 12.30
CA VAL A 392 -1.40 1.22 12.72
C VAL A 392 -1.71 1.98 13.99
N ARG A 393 -3.00 2.28 14.17
CA ARG A 393 -3.55 2.98 15.33
C ARG A 393 -4.65 2.13 15.96
N GLY A 394 -4.90 2.35 17.24
CA GLY A 394 -6.04 1.75 17.92
C GLY A 394 -7.33 2.19 17.21
N GLY A 395 -8.19 1.24 16.87
CA GLY A 395 -9.43 1.47 16.13
C GLY A 395 -9.31 1.25 14.62
N ASP A 396 -8.11 1.06 14.06
CA ASP A 396 -8.00 0.75 12.62
C ASP A 396 -8.69 -0.59 12.30
N VAL A 397 -9.32 -0.64 11.13
CA VAL A 397 -9.96 -1.83 10.58
C VAL A 397 -9.17 -2.34 9.39
N VAL A 398 -8.78 -3.62 9.40
CA VAL A 398 -8.16 -4.27 8.23
C VAL A 398 -9.19 -5.16 7.54
N VAL A 399 -9.43 -4.89 6.26
CA VAL A 399 -10.22 -5.74 5.36
C VAL A 399 -9.23 -6.47 4.45
N LEU A 400 -9.03 -7.76 4.68
CA LEU A 400 -8.17 -8.64 3.88
C LEU A 400 -9.09 -9.57 3.07
N ALA A 401 -8.93 -9.60 1.75
CA ALA A 401 -9.81 -10.36 0.87
C ALA A 401 -9.08 -10.81 -0.41
N THR A 402 -9.69 -11.76 -1.11
CA THR A 402 -9.35 -12.17 -2.48
C THR A 402 -9.96 -11.18 -3.49
N ASP A 403 -9.69 -11.39 -4.78
CA ASP A 403 -10.23 -10.54 -5.85
C ASP A 403 -11.76 -10.58 -5.89
N GLY A 404 -12.40 -11.70 -5.50
CA GLY A 404 -13.85 -11.84 -5.41
C GLY A 404 -14.57 -10.71 -4.67
N LEU A 405 -13.95 -10.08 -3.66
CA LEU A 405 -14.46 -8.86 -3.04
C LEU A 405 -14.07 -7.60 -3.83
N PHE A 406 -12.79 -7.41 -4.13
CA PHE A 406 -12.28 -6.15 -4.70
C PHE A 406 -12.70 -5.90 -6.15
N ASP A 407 -13.00 -6.96 -6.90
CA ASP A 407 -13.51 -6.92 -8.27
C ASP A 407 -14.99 -6.54 -8.33
N ASN A 408 -15.72 -6.72 -7.23
CA ASN A 408 -17.18 -6.55 -7.16
C ASN A 408 -17.62 -5.36 -6.32
N MET A 409 -16.86 -5.01 -5.28
CA MET A 409 -17.26 -4.00 -4.30
C MET A 409 -16.40 -2.72 -4.41
N PRO A 410 -16.99 -1.56 -4.74
CA PRO A 410 -16.31 -0.28 -4.65
C PRO A 410 -15.86 0.03 -3.21
N GLU A 411 -14.74 0.75 -3.06
CA GLU A 411 -14.23 1.10 -1.73
C GLU A 411 -15.22 1.88 -0.87
N GLN A 412 -16.04 2.72 -1.50
CA GLN A 412 -17.07 3.49 -0.82
C GLN A 412 -18.09 2.57 -0.14
N GLU A 413 -18.47 1.45 -0.78
CA GLU A 413 -19.38 0.47 -0.21
C GLU A 413 -18.75 -0.27 0.98
N VAL A 414 -17.44 -0.56 0.90
CA VAL A 414 -16.67 -1.15 2.01
C VAL A 414 -16.70 -0.22 3.23
N LEU A 415 -16.46 1.08 3.01
CA LEU A 415 -16.48 2.09 4.08
C LEU A 415 -17.87 2.20 4.71
N GLU A 416 -18.93 2.24 3.91
CA GLU A 416 -20.31 2.31 4.39
C GLU A 416 -20.68 1.10 5.25
N ILE A 417 -20.34 -0.13 4.83
CA ILE A 417 -20.59 -1.34 5.63
C ILE A 417 -19.82 -1.33 6.95
N VAL A 418 -18.57 -0.86 6.93
CA VAL A 418 -17.74 -0.78 8.14
C VAL A 418 -18.32 0.24 9.14
N GLU A 419 -18.85 1.35 8.64
CA GLU A 419 -19.52 2.36 9.45
C GLU A 419 -20.83 1.86 10.05
N GLU A 420 -21.67 1.20 9.24
CA GLU A 420 -22.93 0.61 9.69
C GLU A 420 -22.72 -0.52 10.71
N SER A 421 -21.55 -1.16 10.65
CA SER A 421 -21.14 -2.23 11.56
C SER A 421 -20.39 -1.71 12.81
N GLU A 422 -20.33 -0.39 13.06
CA GLU A 422 -19.74 0.13 14.30
C GLU A 422 -20.42 -0.47 15.54
N GLY A 423 -19.61 -1.03 16.44
CA GLY A 423 -20.09 -1.66 17.67
C GLY A 423 -20.61 -3.08 17.51
N VAL A 424 -20.67 -3.60 16.28
CA VAL A 424 -20.94 -5.00 15.98
C VAL A 424 -19.64 -5.82 16.07
N ASP A 425 -19.75 -7.12 16.33
CA ASP A 425 -18.61 -8.04 16.36
C ASP A 425 -17.99 -8.25 14.96
N GLU A 426 -16.72 -8.67 14.95
CA GLU A 426 -15.94 -8.83 13.73
C GLU A 426 -16.50 -9.92 12.78
N ASP A 427 -17.16 -10.96 13.29
CA ASP A 427 -17.78 -12.02 12.48
C ASP A 427 -18.97 -11.51 11.68
N THR A 428 -19.79 -10.67 12.28
CA THR A 428 -20.92 -10.04 11.58
C THR A 428 -20.43 -9.04 10.54
N LEU A 429 -19.40 -8.23 10.82
CA LEU A 429 -18.79 -7.36 9.81
C LEU A 429 -18.25 -8.18 8.61
N ALA A 430 -17.53 -9.27 8.88
CA ALA A 430 -17.00 -10.14 7.82
C ALA A 430 -18.12 -10.73 6.94
N ARG A 431 -19.22 -11.17 7.56
CA ARG A 431 -20.40 -11.67 6.84
C ARG A 431 -21.08 -10.59 6.00
N ASN A 432 -21.27 -9.39 6.53
CA ASN A 432 -21.91 -8.29 5.80
C ASN A 432 -21.11 -7.91 4.55
N LEU A 433 -19.77 -7.81 4.67
CA LEU A 433 -18.88 -7.56 3.53
C LEU A 433 -18.97 -8.68 2.49
N ALA A 434 -18.88 -9.94 2.91
CA ALA A 434 -18.92 -11.08 1.97
C ALA A 434 -20.27 -11.19 1.25
N HIS A 435 -21.39 -11.07 1.97
CA HIS A 435 -22.72 -11.14 1.35
C HIS A 435 -22.96 -9.99 0.38
N ARG A 436 -22.54 -8.77 0.71
CA ARG A 436 -22.66 -7.65 -0.22
C ARG A 436 -21.79 -7.85 -1.47
N ALA A 437 -20.57 -8.37 -1.32
CA ALA A 437 -19.71 -8.69 -2.46
C ALA A 437 -20.39 -9.71 -3.39
N GLN A 438 -20.98 -10.76 -2.82
CA GLN A 438 -21.72 -11.78 -3.58
C GLN A 438 -22.97 -11.21 -4.28
N GLU A 439 -23.73 -10.34 -3.62
CA GLU A 439 -24.88 -9.68 -4.25
C GLU A 439 -24.45 -8.85 -5.48
N LEU A 440 -23.39 -8.05 -5.32
CA LEU A 440 -22.85 -7.21 -6.39
C LEU A 440 -22.20 -8.06 -7.50
N SER A 441 -21.61 -9.20 -7.17
CA SER A 441 -21.02 -10.11 -8.18
C SER A 441 -22.06 -10.73 -9.10
N LEU A 442 -23.31 -10.87 -8.63
CA LEU A 442 -24.43 -11.40 -9.39
C LEU A 442 -25.25 -10.30 -10.10
N ASP A 443 -25.03 -9.03 -9.78
CA ASP A 443 -25.74 -7.91 -10.39
C ASP A 443 -25.20 -7.62 -11.79
N LYS A 444 -26.00 -7.89 -12.82
CA LYS A 444 -25.63 -7.63 -14.22
C LYS A 444 -25.97 -6.22 -14.71
N SER A 445 -26.62 -5.42 -13.87
CA SER A 445 -27.13 -4.10 -14.25
C SER A 445 -26.16 -2.96 -13.96
N ILE A 446 -25.23 -3.15 -13.02
CA ILE A 446 -24.25 -2.16 -12.59
C ILE A 446 -22.85 -2.68 -12.89
N ASP A 447 -22.02 -1.86 -13.52
CA ASP A 447 -20.62 -2.20 -13.74
C ASP A 447 -19.87 -2.29 -12.41
N SER A 448 -19.26 -3.44 -12.15
CA SER A 448 -18.37 -3.62 -11.01
C SER A 448 -17.01 -2.96 -11.23
N PRO A 449 -16.17 -2.81 -10.17
CA PRO A 449 -14.78 -2.39 -10.33
C PRO A 449 -14.02 -3.18 -11.41
N PHE A 450 -14.23 -4.50 -11.50
CA PHE A 450 -13.67 -5.33 -12.56
C PHE A 450 -14.20 -4.95 -13.94
N ALA A 451 -15.52 -4.74 -14.09
CA ALA A 451 -16.11 -4.36 -15.37
C ALA A 451 -15.56 -3.02 -15.88
N LEU A 452 -15.38 -2.06 -14.98
CA LEU A 452 -14.76 -0.77 -15.30
C LEU A 452 -13.30 -0.97 -15.75
N LEU A 453 -12.52 -1.75 -15.01
CA LEU A 453 -11.13 -2.06 -15.36
C LEU A 453 -11.01 -2.83 -16.68
N ALA A 454 -11.96 -3.74 -16.97
CA ALA A 454 -12.03 -4.47 -18.22
C ALA A 454 -12.22 -3.52 -19.41
N LYS A 455 -13.15 -2.57 -19.30
CA LYS A 455 -13.40 -1.56 -20.33
C LYS A 455 -12.19 -0.65 -20.56
N ASP A 456 -11.49 -0.28 -19.48
CA ASP A 456 -10.24 0.49 -19.57
C ASP A 456 -9.11 -0.30 -20.27
N ASN A 457 -9.23 -1.62 -20.37
CA ASN A 457 -8.33 -2.52 -21.10
C ASN A 457 -8.94 -3.00 -22.44
N ASP A 458 -9.91 -2.27 -22.99
CA ASP A 458 -10.60 -2.57 -24.26
C ASP A 458 -11.34 -3.93 -24.28
N ILE A 459 -11.70 -4.46 -23.11
CA ILE A 459 -12.46 -5.71 -22.96
C ILE A 459 -13.94 -5.38 -22.69
N CYS A 460 -14.81 -5.89 -23.55
CA CYS A 460 -16.26 -5.73 -23.39
C CYS A 460 -16.78 -6.65 -22.27
N TRP A 461 -16.88 -6.11 -21.07
CA TRP A 461 -17.52 -6.76 -19.90
C TRP A 461 -18.58 -5.82 -19.30
N GLY A 462 -19.60 -6.36 -18.65
CA GLY A 462 -20.59 -5.57 -17.92
C GLY A 462 -21.20 -6.36 -16.77
N GLY A 463 -21.59 -5.66 -15.71
CA GLY A 463 -22.07 -6.30 -14.48
C GLY A 463 -20.96 -6.75 -13.53
N GLY A 464 -21.35 -7.43 -12.46
CA GLY A 464 -20.49 -8.14 -11.54
C GLY A 464 -19.74 -9.32 -12.17
N ARG A 465 -18.72 -9.79 -11.45
CA ARG A 465 -17.93 -10.98 -11.76
C ARG A 465 -18.13 -11.98 -10.63
N PRO A 466 -18.99 -13.00 -10.80
CA PRO A 466 -19.14 -14.06 -9.82
C PRO A 466 -17.80 -14.71 -9.50
N ASP A 467 -17.43 -14.74 -8.22
CA ASP A 467 -16.21 -15.34 -7.69
C ASP A 467 -16.45 -15.93 -6.28
N ASP A 468 -15.45 -16.61 -5.71
CA ASP A 468 -15.49 -17.25 -4.38
C ASP A 468 -15.35 -16.29 -3.17
#